data_AF-A0A944XWR5-F1
#
_entry.id   AF-A0A944XWR5-F1
#
_cell.length_a   1.000
_cell.length_b   1.000
_cell.length_c   1.000
_cell.angle_alpha   90.00
_cell.angle_beta   90.00
_cell.angle_gamma   90.00
#
_symmetry.space_group_name_H-M   'P 1'
#
loop_
_entity.id
_entity.type
_entity.pdbx_description
1 polymer ?
#
loop_
_entity_poly.entity_id
_entity_poly.type
_entity_poly.pdbx_seq_one_letter_code
_entity_poly.pdbx_strand_id
1 'polypeptide(L)'
;SKLGYYLDYVSGGLSYAALFIGLGVGLVGALGVWAIVLGAAGAASALISMFSNMQIDKYQSGAETIDAVGYPGFAGFELEDGIYILGPITWAGWLLPFFVAAGIGASIYCLWTIFTQLKHAAAAR
;
A
#
# COMPACT_ATOMS: atom_id res chain seq x y z
N SER A 1 -0.09 -16.71 14.36
CA SER A 1 -0.57 -17.88 13.57
C SER A 1 -0.38 -17.60 12.10
N LYS A 2 0.01 -18.60 11.28
CA LYS A 2 0.21 -18.42 9.81
C LYS A 2 -1.05 -17.85 9.13
N LEU A 3 -2.23 -18.31 9.52
CA LEU A 3 -3.49 -17.82 8.95
C LEU A 3 -3.71 -16.33 9.21
N GLY A 4 -3.45 -15.87 10.45
CA GLY A 4 -3.58 -14.46 10.81
C GLY A 4 -2.66 -13.56 10.00
N TYR A 5 -1.40 -13.98 9.81
CA TYR A 5 -0.43 -13.26 8.98
C TYR A 5 -0.92 -13.07 7.53
N TYR A 6 -1.39 -14.13 6.88
CA TYR A 6 -1.91 -14.03 5.51
C TYR A 6 -3.18 -13.18 5.44
N LEU A 7 -4.07 -13.34 6.42
CA LEU A 7 -5.32 -12.58 6.48
C LEU A 7 -5.05 -11.08 6.63
N ASP A 8 -4.08 -10.71 7.45
CA ASP A 8 -3.69 -9.33 7.70
C ASP A 8 -3.18 -8.64 6.42
N TYR A 9 -2.22 -9.28 5.74
CA TYR A 9 -1.71 -8.78 4.45
C TYR A 9 -2.81 -8.64 3.38
N VAL A 10 -3.65 -9.67 3.22
CA VAL A 10 -4.74 -9.66 2.24
C VAL A 10 -5.77 -8.58 2.58
N SER A 11 -6.15 -8.49 3.86
CA SER A 11 -7.11 -7.50 4.35
C SER A 11 -6.59 -6.08 4.14
N GLY A 12 -5.32 -5.82 4.47
CA GLY A 12 -4.67 -4.53 4.27
C GLY A 12 -4.63 -4.14 2.79
N GLY A 13 -4.09 -5.01 1.94
CA GLY A 13 -3.99 -4.75 0.50
C GLY A 13 -5.35 -4.48 -0.17
N LEU A 14 -6.36 -5.29 0.15
CA LEU A 14 -7.72 -5.10 -0.36
C LEU A 14 -8.38 -3.82 0.17
N SER A 15 -8.16 -3.48 1.43
CA SER A 15 -8.71 -2.27 2.05
C SER A 15 -8.15 -1.01 1.38
N TYR A 16 -6.83 -0.96 1.14
CA TYR A 16 -6.21 0.15 0.42
C TYR A 16 -6.65 0.21 -1.05
N ALA A 17 -6.80 -0.93 -1.72
CA ALA A 17 -7.31 -0.95 -3.10
C ALA A 17 -8.75 -0.42 -3.17
N ALA A 18 -9.63 -0.85 -2.26
CA ALA A 18 -11.00 -0.36 -2.15
C ALA A 18 -11.04 1.14 -1.84
N LEU A 19 -10.14 1.63 -0.97
CA LEU A 19 -10.00 3.05 -0.66
C LEU A 19 -9.67 3.87 -1.92
N PHE A 20 -8.64 3.49 -2.68
CA PHE A 20 -8.26 4.21 -3.89
C PHE A 20 -9.36 4.22 -4.96
N ILE A 21 -10.07 3.09 -5.13
CA ILE A 21 -11.21 3.00 -6.04
C ILE A 21 -12.34 3.92 -5.58
N GLY A 22 -12.70 3.87 -4.29
CA GLY A 22 -13.76 4.69 -3.71
C GLY A 22 -13.48 6.19 -3.84
N LEU A 23 -12.25 6.61 -3.52
CA LEU A 23 -11.82 8.00 -3.68
C LEU A 23 -11.78 8.42 -5.16
N GLY A 24 -11.29 7.54 -6.05
CA GLY A 24 -11.26 7.79 -7.48
C GLY A 24 -12.66 8.03 -8.06
N VAL A 25 -13.64 7.19 -7.71
CA VAL A 25 -15.05 7.37 -8.11
C VAL A 25 -15.65 8.63 -7.49
N GLY A 26 -15.40 8.87 -6.19
CA GLY A 26 -15.93 10.04 -5.48
C GLY A 26 -15.38 11.39 -5.98
N LEU A 27 -14.18 11.40 -6.55
CA LEU A 27 -13.49 12.61 -7.01
C LEU A 27 -13.55 12.84 -8.53
N VAL A 28 -14.32 12.02 -9.28
CA VAL A 28 -14.51 12.21 -10.73
C VAL A 28 -15.00 13.63 -11.07
N GLY A 29 -15.87 14.22 -10.24
CA GLY A 29 -16.35 15.59 -10.47
C GLY A 29 -15.25 16.66 -10.41
N ALA A 30 -14.18 16.42 -9.66
CA ALA A 30 -13.09 17.39 -9.46
C ALA A 30 -11.87 17.13 -10.38
N LEU A 31 -11.56 15.87 -10.66
CA LEU A 31 -10.38 15.45 -11.42
C LEU A 31 -10.70 14.83 -12.79
N GLY A 32 -11.98 14.59 -13.09
CA GLY A 32 -12.41 13.95 -14.34
C GLY A 32 -11.83 12.54 -14.49
N VAL A 33 -11.35 12.23 -15.70
CA VAL A 33 -10.72 10.94 -16.02
C VAL A 33 -9.48 10.66 -15.17
N TRP A 34 -8.76 11.70 -14.73
CA TRP A 34 -7.58 11.53 -13.90
C TRP A 34 -7.89 10.93 -12.54
N ALA A 35 -9.11 11.12 -12.01
CA ALA A 35 -9.54 10.48 -10.78
C ALA A 35 -9.53 8.95 -10.90
N ILE A 36 -10.00 8.44 -12.05
CA ILE A 36 -10.04 7.01 -12.36
C ILE A 36 -8.62 6.47 -12.57
N VAL A 37 -7.78 7.21 -13.30
CA VAL A 37 -6.38 6.81 -13.55
C VAL A 37 -5.60 6.73 -12.23
N LEU A 38 -5.70 7.75 -11.37
CA LEU A 38 -5.07 7.76 -10.05
C LEU A 38 -5.61 6.65 -9.14
N GLY A 39 -6.94 6.45 -9.13
CA GLY A 39 -7.57 5.40 -8.32
C GLY A 39 -7.13 4.00 -8.75
N ALA A 40 -7.08 3.75 -10.06
CA ALA A 40 -6.60 2.49 -10.61
C ALA A 40 -5.10 2.27 -10.33
N ALA A 41 -4.28 3.30 -10.51
CA ALA A 41 -2.84 3.24 -10.22
C ALA A 41 -2.56 2.98 -8.74
N GLY A 42 -3.26 3.67 -7.84
CA GLY A 42 -3.14 3.46 -6.39
C GLY A 42 -3.60 2.06 -5.97
N ALA A 43 -4.73 1.58 -6.51
CA ALA A 43 -5.22 0.24 -6.22
C ALA A 43 -4.27 -0.85 -6.73
N ALA A 44 -3.76 -0.73 -7.96
CA ALA A 44 -2.77 -1.65 -8.50
C ALA A 44 -1.49 -1.63 -7.66
N SER A 45 -1.03 -0.44 -7.24
CA SER A 45 0.15 -0.28 -6.40
C SER A 45 0.01 -0.95 -5.04
N ALA A 46 -1.17 -0.85 -4.40
CA ALA A 46 -1.47 -1.51 -3.14
C ALA A 46 -1.41 -3.04 -3.28
N LEU A 47 -2.05 -3.59 -4.33
CA LEU A 47 -2.08 -5.03 -4.57
C LEU A 47 -0.70 -5.59 -4.94
N ILE A 48 0.04 -4.92 -5.82
CA ILE A 48 1.40 -5.35 -6.21
C ILE A 48 2.34 -5.31 -5.00
N SER A 49 2.28 -4.24 -4.20
CA SER A 49 3.10 -4.10 -2.99
C SER A 49 2.76 -5.17 -1.96
N MET A 50 1.49 -5.54 -1.79
CA MET A 50 1.08 -6.64 -0.90
C MET A 50 1.79 -7.95 -1.28
N PHE A 51 1.72 -8.37 -2.55
CA PHE A 51 2.40 -9.59 -3.00
C PHE A 51 3.93 -9.50 -2.89
N SER A 52 4.49 -8.32 -3.20
CA SER A 52 5.93 -8.07 -3.11
C SER A 52 6.41 -8.11 -1.65
N ASN A 53 5.72 -7.48 -0.71
CA ASN A 53 6.12 -7.49 0.69
C ASN A 53 6.09 -8.90 1.28
N MET A 54 5.04 -9.67 1.00
CA MET A 54 4.96 -11.07 1.44
C MET A 54 6.11 -11.94 0.90
N GLN A 55 6.67 -11.61 -0.27
CA GLN A 55 7.84 -12.31 -0.81
C GLN A 55 9.13 -11.84 -0.13
N ILE A 56 9.30 -10.52 0.11
CA ILE A 56 10.48 -9.95 0.78
C ILE A 56 10.60 -10.51 2.20
N ASP A 57 9.47 -10.56 2.94
CA ASP A 57 9.41 -11.12 4.29
C ASP A 57 9.94 -12.55 4.35
N LYS A 58 9.56 -13.40 3.38
CA LYS A 58 10.03 -14.78 3.29
C LYS A 58 11.54 -14.88 3.09
N TYR A 59 12.15 -13.90 2.43
CA TYR A 59 13.60 -13.85 2.22
C TYR A 59 14.36 -13.31 3.45
N GLN A 60 13.81 -12.34 4.18
CA GLN A 60 14.50 -11.68 5.30
C GLN A 60 14.39 -12.44 6.62
N SER A 61 13.24 -13.04 6.91
CA SER A 61 12.99 -13.71 8.21
C SER A 61 13.50 -15.17 8.24
N GLY A 62 13.97 -15.71 7.11
CA GLY A 62 14.20 -17.14 6.95
C GLY A 62 12.88 -17.92 6.99
N ALA A 63 12.83 -19.10 6.38
CA ALA A 63 11.58 -19.86 6.20
C ALA A 63 10.85 -20.26 7.51
N GLU A 64 11.45 -20.02 8.69
CA GLU A 64 10.97 -20.47 10.00
C GLU A 64 10.49 -19.37 10.94
N THR A 65 10.85 -18.08 10.74
CA THR A 65 10.31 -17.01 11.59
C THR A 65 9.18 -16.26 10.86
N ILE A 66 7.96 -16.42 11.39
CA ILE A 66 6.74 -15.75 10.89
C ILE A 66 6.63 -14.40 11.62
N ASP A 67 7.70 -13.61 11.58
CA ASP A 67 7.63 -12.23 12.01
C ASP A 67 7.52 -11.39 10.75
N ALA A 68 6.41 -10.65 10.63
CA ALA A 68 6.27 -9.62 9.62
C ALA A 68 7.45 -8.66 9.80
N VAL A 69 8.23 -8.42 8.74
CA VAL A 69 9.22 -7.35 8.80
C VAL A 69 8.37 -6.08 8.87
N GLY A 70 8.30 -5.50 10.06
CA GLY A 70 7.46 -4.33 10.33
C GLY A 70 7.65 -3.30 9.22
N TYR A 71 6.54 -2.75 8.74
CA TYR A 71 6.56 -1.74 7.68
C TYR A 71 7.59 -0.65 8.03
N PRO A 72 8.26 -0.04 7.03
CA PRO A 72 9.21 1.04 7.31
C PRO A 72 8.52 2.13 8.14
N GLY A 73 8.89 2.18 9.42
CA GLY A 73 8.28 3.07 10.40
C GLY A 73 9.11 4.32 10.61
N PHE A 74 8.43 5.45 10.83
CA PHE A 74 9.08 6.69 11.23
C PHE A 74 8.41 7.22 12.50
N ALA A 75 9.22 7.48 13.54
CA ALA A 75 8.75 8.00 14.83
C ALA A 75 7.65 7.15 15.52
N GLY A 76 7.65 5.83 15.29
CA GLY A 76 6.67 4.91 15.87
C GLY A 76 5.35 4.79 15.09
N PHE A 77 5.25 5.44 13.93
CA PHE A 77 4.17 5.24 12.97
C PHE A 77 4.62 4.28 11.89
N GLU A 78 3.81 3.25 11.66
CA GLU A 78 3.97 2.32 10.55
C GLU A 78 3.23 2.83 9.32
N LEU A 79 3.61 2.34 8.14
CA LEU A 79 2.96 2.72 6.89
C LEU A 79 1.45 2.38 6.92
N GLU A 80 1.08 1.30 7.61
CA GLU A 80 -0.30 0.87 7.78
C GLU A 80 -1.16 1.82 8.62
N ASP A 81 -0.54 2.63 9.50
CA ASP A 81 -1.23 3.61 10.34
C ASP A 81 -1.80 4.79 9.53
N GLY A 82 -1.43 4.91 8.25
CA GLY A 82 -1.95 5.93 7.34
C GLY A 82 -3.48 5.91 7.20
N ILE A 83 -4.15 4.80 7.51
CA ILE A 83 -5.61 4.75 7.49
C ILE A 83 -6.26 5.59 8.61
N TYR A 84 -5.57 5.78 9.75
CA TYR A 84 -6.14 6.48 10.90
C TYR A 84 -6.31 7.98 10.66
N ILE A 85 -5.47 8.59 9.81
CA ILE A 85 -5.58 10.01 9.48
C ILE A 85 -6.69 10.29 8.43
N LEU A 86 -7.22 9.26 7.79
CA LEU A 86 -8.23 9.40 6.74
C LEU A 86 -9.52 10.04 7.27
N GLY A 87 -9.97 9.68 8.48
CA GLY A 87 -11.16 10.25 9.11
C GLY A 87 -11.06 11.77 9.29
N PRO A 88 -10.04 12.26 10.02
CA PRO A 88 -9.78 13.70 10.15
C PRO A 88 -9.64 14.44 8.82
N ILE A 89 -8.91 13.89 7.85
CA ILE A 89 -8.75 14.48 6.51
C ILE A 89 -10.09 14.59 5.78
N THR A 90 -10.92 13.56 5.91
CA THR A 90 -12.26 13.53 5.30
C THR A 90 -13.14 14.63 5.88
N TRP A 91 -13.19 14.77 7.21
CA TRP A 91 -13.97 15.82 7.86
C TRP A 91 -13.46 17.23 7.57
N ALA A 92 -12.15 17.40 7.38
CA ALA A 92 -11.55 18.68 7.00
C ALA A 92 -11.78 19.05 5.51
N GLY A 93 -12.38 18.17 4.71
CA GLY A 93 -12.60 18.40 3.27
C GLY A 93 -11.32 18.30 2.43
N TRP A 94 -10.26 17.67 2.96
CA TRP A 94 -8.95 17.56 2.32
C TRP A 94 -8.75 16.26 1.53
N LEU A 95 -9.84 15.59 1.15
CA LEU A 95 -9.78 14.33 0.41
C LEU A 95 -9.05 14.45 -0.92
N LEU A 96 -9.25 15.54 -1.67
CA LEU A 96 -8.60 15.72 -2.97
C LEU A 96 -7.06 15.81 -2.87
N PRO A 97 -6.48 16.73 -2.07
CA PRO A 97 -5.02 16.78 -1.93
C PRO A 97 -4.46 15.50 -1.30
N PHE A 98 -5.18 14.89 -0.36
CA PHE A 98 -4.79 13.60 0.20
C PHE A 98 -4.75 12.50 -0.86
N PHE A 99 -5.79 12.37 -1.69
CA PHE A 99 -5.88 11.33 -2.71
C PHE A 99 -4.73 11.41 -3.72
N VAL A 100 -4.39 12.64 -4.15
CA VAL A 100 -3.25 12.86 -5.05
C VAL A 100 -1.94 12.48 -4.37
N ALA A 101 -1.71 12.94 -3.13
CA ALA A 101 -0.50 12.63 -2.38
C ALA A 101 -0.36 11.12 -2.10
N ALA A 102 -1.45 10.47 -1.68
CA ALA A 102 -1.51 9.04 -1.42
C ALA A 102 -1.26 8.23 -2.70
N GLY A 103 -1.82 8.65 -3.84
CA GLY A 103 -1.61 7.99 -5.13
C GLY A 103 -0.14 8.05 -5.58
N ILE A 104 0.52 9.20 -5.39
CA ILE A 104 1.96 9.36 -5.64
C ILE A 104 2.77 8.45 -4.70
N GLY A 105 2.49 8.52 -3.39
CA GLY A 105 3.17 7.72 -2.38
C GLY A 105 3.05 6.22 -2.63
N ALA A 106 1.85 5.73 -2.95
CA ALA A 106 1.60 4.33 -3.28
C ALA A 106 2.38 3.89 -4.52
N SER A 107 2.44 4.72 -5.56
CA SER A 107 3.17 4.42 -6.80
C SER A 107 4.69 4.33 -6.54
N ILE A 108 5.24 5.28 -5.78
CA ILE A 108 6.66 5.27 -5.39
C ILE A 108 6.98 4.02 -4.56
N TYR A 109 6.13 3.70 -3.58
CA TYR A 109 6.30 2.53 -2.74
C TYR A 109 6.25 1.22 -3.56
N CYS A 110 5.31 1.11 -4.49
CA CYS A 110 5.22 -0.03 -5.40
C CYS A 110 6.48 -0.21 -6.26
N LEU A 111 7.02 0.87 -6.82
CA LEU A 111 8.29 0.79 -7.56
C LEU A 111 9.42 0.32 -6.65
N TRP A 112 9.51 0.86 -5.43
CA TRP A 112 10.52 0.46 -4.45
C TRP A 112 10.41 -1.02 -4.07
N THR A 113 9.21 -1.55 -3.85
CA THR A 113 9.01 -2.99 -3.53
C THR A 113 9.40 -3.88 -4.71
N ILE A 114 9.04 -3.51 -5.94
CA ILE A 114 9.47 -4.21 -7.16
C ILE A 114 11.00 -4.22 -7.30
N PHE A 115 11.66 -3.07 -7.16
CA PHE A 115 13.12 -2.99 -7.29
C PHE A 115 13.84 -3.81 -6.21
N THR A 116 13.32 -3.78 -4.99
CA THR A 116 13.84 -4.57 -3.87
C THR A 116 13.70 -6.06 -4.17
N GLN A 117 12.56 -6.49 -4.71
CA GLN A 117 12.36 -7.88 -5.15
C GLN A 117 13.33 -8.31 -6.24
N LEU A 118 13.48 -7.50 -7.29
CA LEU A 118 14.40 -7.79 -8.38
C LEU A 118 15.84 -7.92 -7.90
N LYS A 119 16.26 -7.08 -6.95
CA LYS A 119 17.58 -7.15 -6.32
C LYS A 119 17.77 -8.48 -5.56
N HIS A 120 16.77 -8.92 -4.80
CA HIS A 120 16.84 -10.21 -4.09
C HIS A 120 16.88 -11.40 -5.05
N ALA A 121 16.06 -11.37 -6.11
CA ALA A 121 16.05 -12.42 -7.13
C ALA A 121 17.38 -12.53 -7.90
N ALA A 122 18.07 -11.40 -8.13
CA ALA A 122 19.38 -11.38 -8.76
C ALA A 122 20.49 -11.92 -7.83
N ALA A 123 20.41 -11.66 -6.52
CA ALA A 123 21.38 -12.14 -5.53
C ALA A 123 21.25 -13.64 -5.19
N ALA A 124 20.09 -14.25 -5.49
CA ALA A 124 19.83 -15.67 -5.29
C ALA A 124 20.25 -16.57 -6.48
N ARG A 125 20.77 -15.97 -7.57
CA ARG A 125 21.36 -16.68 -8.72
C ARG A 125 22.88 -16.71 -8.59
#